data_AF-A0A3S5FGY9-F1
#
_entry.id   AF-A0A3S5FGY9-F1
#
_cell.length_a   1.000
_cell.length_b   1.000
_cell.length_c   1.000
_cell.angle_alpha   90.00
_cell.angle_beta   90.00
_cell.angle_gamma   90.00
#
_symmetry.space_group_name_H-M   'P 1'
#
loop_
_entity.id
_entity.type
_entity.pdbx_description
1 polymer ?
#
loop_
_entity_poly.entity_id
_entity_poly.type
_entity_poly.pdbx_seq_one_letter_code
_entity_poly.pdbx_strand_id
1 'polypeptide(L)'
;MSPQEISGAFTTLRVFRVFRVFKFSRHSQGLRILGYTLKSCASELGFLLFSLTMAIIIFATVMYYAEKSVSETTFSSIPSAFWYTIVTMTTLG
;
A
#
# COMPACT_ATOMS: atom_id res chain seq x y z
N MET A 1 28.93 22.31 4.34
CA MET A 1 27.98 21.38 3.69
C MET A 1 28.35 19.98 4.15
N SER A 2 27.54 19.36 5.01
CA SER A 2 27.92 18.13 5.72
C SER A 2 27.86 16.89 4.80
N PRO A 3 28.80 15.93 4.93
CA PRO A 3 28.86 14.72 4.10
C PRO A 3 27.65 13.78 4.24
N GLN A 4 26.82 13.94 5.28
CA GLN A 4 25.61 13.14 5.48
C GLN A 4 24.47 13.51 4.51
N GLU A 5 24.33 14.79 4.13
CA GLU A 5 23.29 15.23 3.18
C GLU A 5 23.53 14.70 1.76
N ILE A 6 24.80 14.54 1.41
CA ILE A 6 25.21 14.03 0.09
C ILE A 6 24.77 12.55 -0.07
N SER A 7 24.86 11.73 0.99
CA SER A 7 24.44 10.32 0.94
C SER A 7 22.92 10.15 0.77
N GLY A 8 22.13 11.00 1.44
CA GLY A 8 20.67 11.05 1.25
C GLY A 8 20.29 11.44 -0.17
N ALA A 9 20.95 12.46 -0.73
CA ALA A 9 20.75 12.90 -2.11
C ALA A 9 21.09 11.79 -3.13
N PHE A 10 22.18 11.04 -2.93
CA PHE A 10 22.52 9.90 -3.80
C PHE A 10 21.49 8.76 -3.76
N THR A 11 20.92 8.47 -2.58
CA THR A 11 19.85 7.47 -2.44
C THR A 11 18.59 7.91 -3.17
N THR A 12 18.19 9.17 -3.00
CA THR A 12 17.06 9.77 -3.72
C THR A 12 17.28 9.77 -5.24
N LEU A 13 18.49 10.08 -5.71
CA LEU A 13 18.86 10.02 -7.13
C LEU A 13 18.82 8.59 -7.70
N ARG A 14 19.14 7.57 -6.90
CA ARG A 14 18.97 6.15 -7.29
C ARG A 14 17.50 5.79 -7.44
N VAL A 15 16.63 6.21 -6.53
CA VAL A 15 15.17 6.01 -6.65
C VAL A 15 14.61 6.75 -7.87
N PHE A 16 15.17 7.92 -8.20
CA PHE A 16 14.82 8.66 -9.42
C PHE A 16 15.08 7.90 -10.74
N ARG A 17 15.93 6.86 -10.74
CA ARG A 17 16.08 5.96 -11.90
C ARG A 17 14.80 5.14 -12.16
N VAL A 18 14.01 4.83 -11.12
CA VAL A 18 12.72 4.13 -11.25
C VAL A 18 11.68 5.02 -11.95
N PHE A 19 11.75 6.35 -11.79
CA PHE A 19 10.92 7.29 -12.55
C PHE A 19 11.14 7.18 -14.07
N ARG A 20 12.35 6.83 -14.54
CA ARG A 20 12.56 6.54 -15.97
C ARG A 20 11.81 5.29 -16.44
N VAL A 21 11.61 4.29 -15.59
CA VAL A 21 10.79 3.11 -15.92
C VAL A 21 9.32 3.53 -16.09
N PHE A 22 8.84 4.44 -15.25
CA PHE A 22 7.55 5.11 -15.45
C PHE A 22 7.48 5.86 -16.79
N LYS A 23 8.57 6.50 -17.23
CA LYS A 23 8.67 7.14 -18.54
C LYS A 23 8.67 6.13 -19.71
N PHE A 24 9.25 4.93 -19.53
CA PHE A 24 9.16 3.82 -20.51
C PHE A 24 7.71 3.34 -20.67
N SER A 25 6.96 3.36 -19.58
CA SER A 25 5.53 3.09 -19.56
C SER A 25 4.70 4.00 -20.47
N ARG A 26 5.16 5.24 -20.74
CA ARG A 26 4.48 6.18 -21.66
C ARG A 26 4.66 5.85 -23.13
N HIS A 27 5.66 5.04 -23.50
CA HIS A 27 5.85 4.57 -24.87
C HIS A 27 5.14 3.25 -25.15
N SER A 28 4.70 2.55 -24.11
CA SER A 28 3.96 1.29 -24.25
C SER A 28 2.47 1.57 -24.41
N GLN A 29 1.91 1.20 -25.57
CA GLN A 29 0.46 1.30 -25.81
C GLN A 29 -0.35 0.55 -24.74
N GLY A 30 0.21 -0.56 -24.22
CA GLY A 30 -0.41 -1.36 -23.17
C GLY A 30 -0.69 -0.59 -21.88
N LEU A 31 0.21 0.29 -21.42
CA LEU A 31 -0.04 1.06 -20.20
C LEU A 31 -1.07 2.18 -20.42
N ARG A 32 -1.13 2.74 -21.63
CA ARG A 32 -2.14 3.74 -21.97
C ARG A 32 -3.54 3.12 -22.01
N ILE A 33 -3.64 1.89 -22.53
CA ILE A 33 -4.88 1.10 -22.53
C ILE A 33 -5.28 0.75 -21.10
N LEU A 34 -4.35 0.22 -20.28
CA LEU A 34 -4.61 -0.04 -18.86
C LEU A 34 -5.04 1.21 -18.11
N GLY A 35 -4.37 2.35 -18.33
CA GLY A 35 -4.73 3.62 -17.70
C GLY A 35 -6.12 4.11 -18.14
N TYR A 36 -6.50 3.91 -19.40
CA TYR A 36 -7.83 4.27 -19.89
C TYR A 36 -8.92 3.37 -19.31
N THR A 37 -8.70 2.05 -19.27
CA THR A 37 -9.59 1.09 -18.64
C THR A 37 -9.72 1.34 -17.13
N LEU A 38 -8.60 1.57 -16.44
CA LEU A 38 -8.58 1.94 -15.02
C LEU A 38 -9.31 3.25 -14.77
N LYS A 39 -9.17 4.25 -15.65
CA LYS A 39 -9.92 5.51 -15.52
C LYS A 39 -11.42 5.30 -15.71
N SER A 40 -11.81 4.44 -16.66
CA SER A 40 -13.21 4.07 -16.88
C SER A 40 -13.82 3.40 -15.65
N CYS A 41 -13.08 2.48 -15.04
CA CYS A 41 -13.50 1.77 -13.84
C CYS A 41 -13.00 2.42 -12.54
N ALA A 42 -12.48 3.66 -12.57
CA ALA A 42 -11.83 4.26 -11.40
C ALA A 42 -12.83 4.51 -10.27
N SER A 43 -14.05 4.90 -10.62
CA SER A 43 -15.15 5.06 -9.67
C SER A 43 -15.47 3.73 -9.00
N GLU A 44 -15.65 2.67 -9.79
CA GLU A 44 -15.95 1.31 -9.32
C GLU A 44 -14.83 0.75 -8.45
N LEU A 45 -13.58 0.91 -8.87
CA LEU A 45 -12.39 0.53 -8.12
C LEU A 45 -12.28 1.31 -6.81
N GLY A 46 -12.62 2.61 -6.82
CA GLY A 46 -12.67 3.44 -5.63
C GLY A 46 -13.69 2.93 -4.61
N PHE A 47 -14.91 2.60 -5.06
CA PHE A 47 -15.93 1.99 -4.20
C PHE A 47 -15.47 0.64 -3.63
N LEU A 48 -14.82 -0.19 -4.45
CA LEU A 48 -14.27 -1.48 -4.03
C LEU A 48 -13.20 -1.29 -2.95
N LEU A 49 -12.22 -0.41 -3.18
CA LEU A 49 -11.15 -0.11 -2.22
C LEU A 49 -11.71 0.51 -0.92
N PHE A 50 -12.73 1.34 -1.02
CA PHE A 50 -13.41 1.91 0.14
C PHE A 50 -14.09 0.82 0.98
N SER A 51 -14.86 -0.06 0.34
CA SER A 51 -15.49 -1.20 1.00
C SER A 51 -14.46 -2.13 1.64
N LEU A 52 -13.36 -2.43 0.93
CA LEU A 52 -12.26 -3.25 1.43
C LEU A 52 -11.59 -2.61 2.65
N THR A 53 -11.34 -1.30 2.61
CA THR A 53 -10.76 -0.56 3.74
C THR A 53 -11.68 -0.61 4.96
N MET A 54 -12.99 -0.45 4.76
CA MET A 54 -13.98 -0.57 5.83
C MET A 54 -13.99 -1.99 6.43
N ALA A 55 -13.92 -3.02 5.59
CA ALA A 55 -13.80 -4.41 6.04
C ALA A 55 -12.51 -4.66 6.84
N ILE A 56 -11.38 -4.11 6.38
CA ILE A 56 -10.09 -4.17 7.10
C ILE A 56 -10.22 -3.54 8.50
N ILE A 57 -10.87 -2.39 8.64
CA ILE A 57 -11.05 -1.73 9.95
C ILE A 57 -11.90 -2.62 10.88
N ILE A 58 -12.98 -3.20 10.37
CA ILE A 58 -13.85 -4.11 11.14
C ILE A 58 -13.05 -5.34 11.59
N PHE A 59 -12.35 -6.00 10.67
CA PHE A 59 -11.56 -7.19 10.99
C PHE A 59 -10.39 -6.88 11.93
N ALA A 60 -9.71 -5.74 11.76
CA ALA A 60 -8.66 -5.29 12.68
C ALA A 60 -9.21 -5.05 14.09
N THR A 61 -10.44 -4.51 14.19
CA THR A 61 -11.12 -4.31 15.47
C THR A 61 -11.50 -5.65 16.12
N VAL A 62 -12.04 -6.59 15.34
CA VAL A 62 -12.38 -7.94 15.80
C VAL A 62 -11.14 -8.69 16.28
N MET A 63 -10.05 -8.66 15.49
CA MET A 63 -8.74 -9.21 15.87
C MET A 63 -8.24 -8.60 17.18
N TYR A 64 -8.21 -7.27 17.28
CA TYR A 64 -7.78 -6.58 18.49
C TYR A 64 -8.58 -7.00 19.72
N TYR A 65 -9.90 -7.15 19.60
CA TYR A 65 -10.74 -7.64 20.71
C TYR A 65 -10.55 -9.13 21.00
N ALA A 66 -10.35 -9.97 19.97
CA ALA A 66 -10.13 -11.41 20.13
C ALA A 66 -8.79 -11.72 20.81
N GLU A 67 -7.74 -10.97 20.51
CA GLU A 67 -6.39 -11.13 21.09
C GLU A 67 -6.18 -10.36 22.39
N LYS A 68 -7.09 -9.46 22.78
CA LYS A 68 -7.01 -8.68 24.03
C LYS A 68 -6.89 -9.57 25.29
N SER A 69 -7.29 -10.84 25.20
CA SER A 69 -7.25 -11.82 26.29
C SER A 69 -5.93 -12.61 26.39
N VAL A 70 -5.00 -12.46 25.43
CA VAL A 70 -3.73 -13.19 25.38
C VAL A 70 -2.59 -12.25 25.77
N SER A 71 -1.89 -12.58 26.87
CA SER A 71 -0.63 -11.96 27.25
C SER A 71 0.46 -12.37 26.26
N GLU A 72 1.16 -11.38 25.66
CA GLU A 72 2.19 -11.49 24.60
C GLU A 72 1.71 -11.30 23.13
N THR A 73 0.89 -10.29 22.84
CA THR A 73 0.48 -10.00 21.44
C THR A 73 1.24 -8.80 20.85
N THR A 74 1.68 -8.94 19.60
CA THR A 74 2.32 -7.85 18.81
C THR A 74 1.31 -6.78 18.36
N PHE A 75 0.02 -6.99 18.68
CA PHE A 75 -1.10 -6.13 18.32
C PHE A 75 -1.43 -5.09 19.39
N SER A 76 -0.40 -4.41 19.92
CA SER A 76 -0.54 -3.40 20.96
C SER A 76 -1.33 -2.15 20.51
N SER A 77 -1.58 -1.94 19.22
CA SER A 77 -2.36 -0.81 18.71
C SER A 77 -3.05 -1.14 17.39
N ILE A 78 -4.22 -0.56 17.14
CA ILE A 78 -4.99 -0.71 15.89
C ILE A 78 -4.10 -0.54 14.63
N PRO A 79 -3.15 0.43 14.55
CA PRO A 79 -2.22 0.59 13.43
C PRO A 79 -1.30 -0.61 13.16
N SER A 80 -0.92 -1.40 14.17
CA SER A 80 -0.06 -2.57 13.93
C SER A 80 -0.85 -3.75 13.34
N ALA A 81 -2.14 -3.86 13.66
CA ALA A 81 -3.05 -4.85 13.08
C ALA A 81 -3.41 -4.55 11.61
N PHE A 82 -3.25 -3.31 11.14
CA PHE A 82 -3.56 -2.95 9.75
C PHE A 82 -2.73 -3.75 8.74
N TRP A 83 -1.41 -3.86 8.95
CA TRP A 83 -0.54 -4.57 8.01
C TRP A 83 -0.96 -6.04 7.88
N TYR A 84 -1.16 -6.72 9.00
CA TYR A 84 -1.59 -8.12 9.04
C TYR A 84 -2.96 -8.32 8.39
N THR A 85 -3.91 -7.43 8.69
CA THR A 85 -5.28 -7.52 8.15
C THR A 85 -5.30 -7.24 6.64
N ILE A 86 -4.50 -6.29 6.16
CA ILE A 86 -4.34 -6.01 4.73
C ILE A 86 -3.77 -7.23 4.01
N VAL A 87 -2.66 -7.79 4.48
CA VAL A 87 -2.02 -8.98 3.87
C VAL A 87 -2.99 -10.17 3.81
N THR A 88 -3.75 -10.39 4.88
CA THR A 88 -4.74 -11.48 4.95
C THR A 88 -5.93 -11.24 4.00
N MET A 89 -6.51 -10.05 4.00
CA MET A 89 -7.66 -9.70 3.14
C MET A 89 -7.30 -9.61 1.66
N THR A 90 -6.06 -9.25 1.35
CA THR A 90 -5.52 -9.27 -0.01
C THR A 90 -5.00 -10.64 -0.41
N THR A 91 -5.18 -11.66 0.45
CA THR A 91 -4.74 -13.05 0.22
C THR A 91 -3.25 -13.19 -0.11
N LEU A 92 -2.44 -12.24 0.35
CA LEU A 92 -0.97 -12.30 0.25
C LEU A 92 -0.36 -13.29 1.25
N GLY A 93 -1.18 -13.72 2.23
CA GLY A 93 -0.83 -14.59 3.36
C GLY A 93 0.07 -15.77 3.00
#